data_AF-B0KGB3-F1
#
_entry.id   AF-B0KGB3-F1
#
_cell.length_a   1.000
_cell.length_b   1.000
_cell.length_c   1.000
_cell.angle_alpha   90.00
_cell.angle_beta   90.00
_cell.angle_gamma   90.00
#
_symmetry.space_group_name_H-M   'P 1'
#
loop_
_entity.id
_entity.type
_entity.pdbx_description
1 polymer ?
#
loop_
_entity_poly.entity_id
_entity_poly.type
_entity_poly.pdbx_seq_one_letter_code
_entity_poly.pdbx_strand_id
1 'polypeptide(L)'
;MNLVDLQPAIESVSASLVVTDLRERTYLATYPGMISIGATKEVTNEVKFYQLSALVYGWMPRIARIDPLHVSAAVVALGEAISATDMNYQLVPLKSISDCLRSVVGASKLLHFANPNIFPIWDRNIEVFRKNPGSDITSASQYMAYVSEVHSIQAEAGFAEFYIEFSDVYSARLIASGIPAYSITHVRAIEAAAFELTN
;
A
#
# COMPACT_ATOMS: atom_id res chain seq x y z
N MET A 1 13.46 9.74 -0.50
CA MET A 1 12.84 9.58 0.83
C MET A 1 13.75 8.66 1.58
N ASN A 2 14.13 9.06 2.78
CA ASN A 2 14.97 8.27 3.67
C ASN A 2 14.27 8.14 5.03
N LEU A 3 14.81 7.32 5.93
CA LEU A 3 14.19 7.10 7.24
C LEU A 3 13.98 8.39 8.04
N VAL A 4 14.96 9.31 8.01
CA VAL A 4 14.88 10.60 8.71
C VAL A 4 13.68 11.46 8.30
N ASP A 5 13.22 11.32 7.05
CA ASP A 5 12.07 12.07 6.56
C ASP A 5 10.76 11.58 7.19
N LEU A 6 10.71 10.31 7.63
CA LEU A 6 9.53 9.65 8.19
C LEU A 6 9.41 9.79 9.71
N GLN A 7 10.52 10.02 10.41
CA GLN A 7 10.56 10.12 11.88
C GLN A 7 9.54 11.12 12.46
N PRO A 8 9.29 12.31 11.86
CA PRO A 8 8.31 13.26 12.39
C PRO A 8 6.87 12.69 12.45
N ALA A 9 6.56 11.61 11.73
CA ALA A 9 5.24 11.00 11.75
C ALA A 9 4.88 10.45 13.14
N ILE A 10 5.86 10.01 13.93
CA ILE A 10 5.62 9.48 15.29
C ILE A 10 5.02 10.57 16.18
N GLU A 11 5.62 11.76 16.15
CA GLU A 11 5.14 12.93 16.91
C GLU A 11 3.78 13.41 16.39
N SER A 12 3.59 13.46 15.07
CA SER A 12 2.31 13.83 14.45
C SER A 12 1.17 12.89 14.89
N VAL A 13 1.40 11.58 14.83
CA VAL A 13 0.40 10.59 15.25
C VAL A 13 0.08 10.73 16.74
N SER A 14 1.10 10.88 17.57
CA SER A 14 0.96 11.01 19.02
C SER A 14 0.21 12.27 19.43
N ALA A 15 0.38 13.37 18.68
CA ALA A 15 -0.32 14.62 18.93
C ALA A 15 -1.82 14.56 18.58
N SER A 16 -2.22 13.67 17.67
CA SER A 16 -3.61 13.49 17.23
C SER A 16 -3.99 12.01 17.10
N LEU A 17 -4.31 11.40 18.24
CA LEU A 17 -4.65 9.97 18.31
C LEU A 17 -6.08 9.65 17.82
N VAL A 18 -7.00 10.61 17.84
CA VAL A 18 -8.40 10.35 17.46
C VAL A 18 -8.64 10.78 16.02
N VAL A 19 -8.94 9.83 15.15
CA VAL A 19 -9.31 10.08 13.76
C VAL A 19 -10.80 10.38 13.67
N THR A 20 -11.12 11.63 13.36
CA THR A 20 -12.51 12.12 13.24
C THR A 20 -13.00 12.14 11.79
N ASP A 21 -12.10 12.22 10.81
CA ASP A 21 -12.44 12.14 9.40
C ASP A 21 -12.99 10.74 9.04
N LEU A 22 -14.17 10.71 8.43
CA LEU A 22 -14.86 9.46 8.13
C LEU A 22 -14.14 8.64 7.06
N ARG A 23 -13.45 9.28 6.12
CA ARG A 23 -12.75 8.59 5.05
C ARG A 23 -11.50 7.91 5.60
N GLU A 24 -10.68 8.62 6.38
CA GLU A 24 -9.51 8.07 7.05
C GLU A 24 -9.92 6.96 8.01
N ARG A 25 -10.96 7.18 8.82
CA ARG A 25 -11.49 6.15 9.73
C ARG A 25 -11.93 4.90 8.97
N THR A 26 -12.57 5.06 7.80
CA THR A 26 -12.97 3.94 6.94
C THR A 26 -11.74 3.18 6.43
N TYR A 27 -10.69 3.87 5.98
CA TYR A 27 -9.44 3.21 5.57
C TYR A 27 -8.82 2.42 6.72
N LEU A 28 -8.66 3.03 7.89
CA LEU A 28 -8.08 2.36 9.05
C LEU A 28 -8.91 1.14 9.48
N ALA A 29 -10.24 1.23 9.50
CA ALA A 29 -11.12 0.16 9.96
C ALA A 29 -11.24 -1.01 8.96
N THR A 30 -11.16 -0.73 7.66
CA THR A 30 -11.35 -1.76 6.62
C THR A 30 -10.05 -2.44 6.19
N TYR A 31 -8.89 -1.83 6.47
CA TYR A 31 -7.59 -2.36 6.07
C TYR A 31 -7.36 -3.84 6.43
N PRO A 32 -7.62 -4.31 7.68
CA PRO A 32 -7.41 -5.71 8.02
C PRO A 32 -8.27 -6.67 7.21
N GLY A 33 -9.53 -6.29 6.92
CA GLY A 33 -10.44 -7.09 6.10
C GLY A 33 -10.02 -7.15 4.63
N MET A 34 -9.41 -6.09 4.13
CA MET A 34 -8.88 -6.06 2.76
C MET A 34 -7.64 -6.94 2.62
N ILE A 35 -6.73 -6.88 3.59
CA ILE A 35 -5.56 -7.77 3.66
C ILE A 35 -5.99 -9.22 3.79
N SER A 36 -6.98 -9.54 4.62
CA SER A 36 -7.41 -10.93 4.82
C SER A 36 -7.98 -11.56 3.55
N ILE A 37 -8.60 -10.78 2.66
CA ILE A 37 -9.08 -11.24 1.35
C ILE A 37 -7.91 -11.41 0.38
N GLY A 38 -7.02 -10.42 0.29
CA GLY A 38 -5.92 -10.40 -0.69
C GLY A 38 -4.81 -11.41 -0.40
N ALA A 39 -4.40 -11.54 0.86
CA ALA A 39 -3.29 -12.39 1.29
C ALA A 39 -3.63 -13.89 1.33
N THR A 40 -4.86 -14.29 0.98
CA THR A 40 -5.21 -15.71 0.84
C THR A 40 -4.30 -16.37 -0.19
N LYS A 41 -3.70 -17.52 0.13
CA LYS A 41 -2.85 -18.28 -0.82
C LYS A 41 -3.66 -19.20 -1.73
N GLU A 42 -4.99 -19.06 -1.73
CA GLU A 42 -5.86 -19.79 -2.65
C GLU A 42 -5.50 -19.49 -4.11
N VAL A 43 -5.82 -20.44 -4.99
CA VAL A 43 -5.56 -20.36 -6.43
C VAL A 43 -6.07 -19.02 -6.95
N THR A 44 -5.15 -18.23 -7.51
CA THR A 44 -5.51 -16.96 -8.13
C THR A 44 -6.24 -17.25 -9.42
N ASN A 45 -7.47 -16.77 -9.51
CA ASN A 45 -8.35 -16.92 -10.66
C ASN A 45 -9.01 -15.58 -10.97
N GLU A 46 -9.79 -15.53 -12.05
CA GLU A 46 -10.50 -14.32 -12.46
C GLU A 46 -11.45 -13.79 -11.38
N VAL A 47 -12.14 -14.68 -10.66
CA VAL A 47 -13.10 -14.30 -9.60
C VAL A 47 -12.38 -13.53 -8.50
N LYS A 48 -11.25 -14.06 -8.01
CA LYS A 48 -10.42 -13.38 -6.99
C LYS A 48 -9.87 -12.06 -7.51
N PHE A 49 -9.43 -12.01 -8.77
CA PHE A 49 -8.97 -10.78 -9.39
C PHE A 49 -10.07 -9.71 -9.43
N TYR A 50 -11.30 -10.08 -9.82
CA TYR A 50 -12.44 -9.16 -9.83
C TYR A 50 -12.83 -8.69 -8.43
N GLN A 51 -12.84 -9.59 -7.44
CA GLN A 51 -13.13 -9.25 -6.04
C GLN A 51 -12.12 -8.24 -5.49
N LEU A 52 -10.83 -8.50 -5.67
CA LEU A 52 -9.77 -7.59 -5.21
C LEU A 52 -9.81 -6.25 -5.95
N SER A 53 -10.08 -6.27 -7.25
CA SER A 53 -10.22 -5.05 -8.05
C SER A 53 -11.39 -4.19 -7.55
N ALA A 54 -12.55 -4.78 -7.31
CA ALA A 54 -13.71 -4.06 -6.78
C ALA A 54 -13.43 -3.49 -5.38
N LEU A 55 -12.79 -4.28 -4.52
CA LEU A 55 -12.44 -3.90 -3.15
C LEU A 55 -11.43 -2.74 -3.11
N VAL A 56 -10.36 -2.80 -3.90
CA VAL A 56 -9.37 -1.72 -4.05
C VAL A 56 -10.02 -0.41 -4.47
N TYR A 57 -10.96 -0.48 -5.41
CA TYR A 57 -11.66 0.71 -5.89
C TYR A 57 -12.69 1.23 -4.87
N GLY A 58 -13.09 0.43 -3.88
CA GLY A 58 -13.80 0.92 -2.70
C GLY A 58 -12.99 1.94 -1.88
N TRP A 59 -11.67 1.92 -1.99
CA TRP A 59 -10.78 2.94 -1.41
C TRP A 59 -10.48 4.12 -2.33
N MET A 60 -10.99 4.11 -3.57
CA MET A 60 -10.70 5.13 -4.57
C MET A 60 -11.97 5.90 -4.94
N PRO A 61 -11.89 7.20 -5.24
CA PRO A 61 -13.05 7.98 -5.68
C PRO A 61 -13.48 7.66 -7.13
N ARG A 62 -12.94 6.60 -7.74
CA ARG A 62 -13.15 6.25 -9.15
C ARG A 62 -13.85 4.90 -9.23
N ILE A 63 -14.62 4.68 -10.29
CA ILE A 63 -15.23 3.38 -10.58
C ILE A 63 -14.20 2.47 -11.25
N ALA A 64 -14.16 1.20 -10.83
CA ALA A 64 -13.31 0.18 -11.44
C ALA A 64 -13.65 0.00 -12.93
N ARG A 65 -12.60 -0.07 -13.76
CA ARG A 65 -12.71 -0.38 -15.17
C ARG A 65 -11.74 -1.51 -15.45
N ILE A 66 -12.27 -2.66 -15.82
CA ILE A 66 -11.50 -3.86 -16.10
C ILE A 66 -11.53 -4.09 -17.61
N ASP A 67 -10.36 -4.10 -18.22
CA ASP A 67 -10.21 -4.42 -19.64
C ASP A 67 -10.15 -5.94 -19.82
N PRO A 68 -11.19 -6.58 -20.40
CA PRO A 68 -11.25 -8.04 -20.55
C PRO A 68 -10.10 -8.60 -21.39
N LEU A 69 -9.48 -7.79 -22.26
CA LEU A 69 -8.33 -8.22 -23.08
C LEU A 69 -7.08 -8.51 -22.24
N HIS A 70 -7.00 -7.93 -21.04
CA HIS A 70 -5.84 -8.02 -20.16
C HIS A 70 -6.06 -8.90 -18.93
N VAL A 71 -7.28 -9.39 -18.68
CA VAL A 71 -7.63 -10.14 -17.46
C VAL A 71 -6.74 -11.36 -17.26
N SER A 72 -6.57 -12.21 -18.29
CA SER A 72 -5.78 -13.43 -18.17
C SER A 72 -4.33 -13.14 -17.74
N ALA A 73 -3.70 -12.14 -18.36
CA ALA A 73 -2.35 -11.71 -18.00
C ALA A 73 -2.29 -11.09 -16.59
N ALA A 74 -3.33 -10.34 -16.19
CA ALA A 74 -3.41 -9.74 -14.86
C ALA A 74 -3.60 -10.78 -13.73
N VAL A 75 -4.35 -11.86 -14.00
CA VAL A 75 -4.52 -12.99 -13.07
C VAL A 75 -3.19 -13.70 -12.82
N VAL A 76 -2.40 -13.95 -13.87
CA VAL A 76 -1.05 -14.52 -13.74
C VAL A 76 -0.15 -13.59 -12.93
N ALA A 77 -0.14 -12.29 -13.28
CA ALA A 77 0.63 -11.27 -12.57
C ALA A 77 0.30 -11.20 -11.07
N LEU A 78 -0.99 -11.29 -10.72
CA LEU A 78 -1.44 -11.33 -9.33
C LEU A 78 -0.94 -12.58 -8.60
N GLY A 79 -0.97 -13.74 -9.25
CA GLY A 79 -0.41 -14.98 -8.69
C GLY A 79 1.09 -14.88 -8.38
N GLU A 80 1.84 -14.26 -9.29
CA GLU A 80 3.26 -13.97 -9.09
C GLU A 80 3.50 -12.97 -7.95
N ALA A 81 2.67 -11.92 -7.86
CA ALA A 81 2.75 -10.93 -6.79
C ALA A 81 2.52 -11.53 -5.39
N ILE A 82 1.54 -12.43 -5.26
CA ILE A 82 1.25 -13.13 -3.99
C ILE A 82 2.46 -13.95 -3.52
N SER A 83 3.23 -14.50 -4.46
CA SER A 83 4.42 -15.32 -4.17
C SER A 83 5.73 -14.54 -4.19
N ALA A 84 5.66 -13.22 -4.41
CA ALA A 84 6.84 -12.37 -4.50
C ALA A 84 7.58 -12.26 -3.16
N THR A 85 8.88 -12.05 -3.28
CA THR A 85 9.86 -11.86 -2.21
C THR A 85 10.74 -10.67 -2.56
N ASP A 86 11.55 -10.20 -1.60
CA ASP A 86 12.49 -9.09 -1.81
C ASP A 86 13.50 -9.37 -2.94
N MET A 87 13.75 -10.66 -3.25
CA MET A 87 14.67 -11.07 -4.31
C MET A 87 14.05 -11.03 -5.72
N ASN A 88 12.72 -11.09 -5.86
CA ASN A 88 12.08 -11.30 -7.17
C ASN A 88 10.85 -10.41 -7.44
N TYR A 89 10.48 -9.50 -6.54
CA TYR A 89 9.32 -8.62 -6.75
C TYR A 89 9.41 -7.78 -8.03
N GLN A 90 10.63 -7.48 -8.49
CA GLN A 90 10.86 -6.74 -9.74
C GLN A 90 10.48 -7.52 -11.01
N LEU A 91 10.35 -8.85 -10.91
CA LEU A 91 9.95 -9.71 -12.03
C LEU A 91 8.43 -9.75 -12.22
N VAL A 92 7.65 -9.30 -11.23
CA VAL A 92 6.19 -9.29 -11.31
C VAL A 92 5.75 -8.37 -12.46
N PRO A 93 4.93 -8.86 -13.41
CA PRO A 93 4.50 -8.09 -14.57
C PRO A 93 3.40 -7.10 -14.20
N LEU A 94 3.76 -6.09 -13.40
CA LEU A 94 2.92 -4.97 -12.96
C LEU A 94 2.08 -4.39 -14.10
N LYS A 95 2.68 -4.26 -15.28
CA LYS A 95 2.02 -3.68 -16.46
C LYS A 95 0.75 -4.45 -16.84
N SER A 96 0.74 -5.78 -16.70
CA SER A 96 -0.44 -6.60 -16.96
C SER A 96 -1.63 -6.20 -16.06
N ILE A 97 -1.36 -5.90 -14.79
CA ILE A 97 -2.37 -5.44 -13.83
C ILE A 97 -2.78 -3.99 -14.15
N SER A 98 -1.80 -3.10 -14.37
CA SER A 98 -2.09 -1.68 -14.61
C SER A 98 -2.81 -1.41 -15.93
N ASP A 99 -2.51 -2.17 -16.97
CA ASP A 99 -3.23 -2.11 -18.25
C ASP A 99 -4.68 -2.59 -18.07
N CYS A 100 -4.87 -3.71 -17.37
CA CYS A 100 -6.18 -4.26 -17.06
C CYS A 100 -7.06 -3.29 -16.26
N LEU A 101 -6.49 -2.63 -15.24
CA LEU A 101 -7.20 -1.64 -14.41
C LEU A 101 -7.19 -0.22 -14.98
N ARG A 102 -6.42 0.02 -16.04
CA ARG A 102 -6.10 1.34 -16.61
C ARG A 102 -5.62 2.34 -15.56
N SER A 103 -4.84 1.87 -14.58
CA SER A 103 -4.46 2.64 -13.39
C SER A 103 -3.29 2.01 -12.65
N VAL A 104 -2.13 2.68 -12.59
CA VAL A 104 -0.99 2.21 -11.78
C VAL A 104 -1.28 2.36 -10.28
N VAL A 105 -1.96 3.42 -9.85
CA VAL A 105 -2.45 3.57 -8.47
C VAL A 105 -3.35 2.38 -8.07
N GLY A 106 -4.25 1.97 -8.97
CA GLY A 106 -5.12 0.81 -8.74
C GLY A 106 -4.30 -0.48 -8.64
N ALA A 107 -3.34 -0.67 -9.54
CA ALA A 107 -2.43 -1.80 -9.50
C ALA A 107 -1.60 -1.85 -8.21
N SER A 108 -1.06 -0.72 -7.74
CA SER A 108 -0.27 -0.68 -6.50
C SER A 108 -1.07 -1.10 -5.27
N LYS A 109 -2.34 -0.68 -5.18
CA LYS A 109 -3.23 -1.05 -4.07
C LYS A 109 -3.59 -2.52 -4.14
N LEU A 110 -3.91 -3.03 -5.34
CA LEU A 110 -4.18 -4.45 -5.56
C LEU A 110 -2.97 -5.32 -5.17
N LEU A 111 -1.77 -4.92 -5.58
CA LEU A 111 -0.51 -5.58 -5.22
C LEU A 111 -0.25 -5.53 -3.71
N HIS A 112 -0.45 -4.38 -3.08
CA HIS A 112 -0.31 -4.22 -1.64
C HIS A 112 -1.24 -5.16 -0.87
N PHE A 113 -2.52 -5.24 -1.23
CA PHE A 113 -3.44 -6.14 -0.54
C PHE A 113 -3.14 -7.61 -0.81
N ALA A 114 -2.57 -7.93 -1.97
CA ALA A 114 -2.12 -9.28 -2.31
C ALA A 114 -0.86 -9.69 -1.52
N ASN A 115 0.09 -8.77 -1.33
CA ASN A 115 1.34 -9.02 -0.63
C ASN A 115 1.89 -7.73 0.03
N PRO A 116 1.40 -7.38 1.23
CA PRO A 116 1.72 -6.13 1.91
C PRO A 116 3.15 -6.08 2.46
N ASN A 117 3.88 -7.20 2.42
CA ASN A 117 5.29 -7.24 2.82
C ASN A 117 6.21 -6.73 1.71
N ILE A 118 5.72 -6.69 0.46
CA ILE A 118 6.54 -6.40 -0.72
C ILE A 118 6.14 -5.10 -1.38
N PHE A 119 4.84 -4.89 -1.57
CA PHE A 119 4.34 -3.80 -2.41
C PHE A 119 3.73 -2.70 -1.55
N PRO A 120 4.31 -1.49 -1.47
CA PRO A 120 3.65 -0.33 -0.87
C PRO A 120 2.49 0.17 -1.74
N ILE A 121 1.49 0.81 -1.12
CA ILE A 121 0.49 1.58 -1.84
C ILE A 121 1.15 2.84 -2.39
N TRP A 122 0.77 3.17 -3.62
CA TRP A 122 1.21 4.39 -4.27
C TRP A 122 0.01 5.24 -4.67
N ASP A 123 0.00 6.50 -4.24
CA ASP A 123 -0.96 7.50 -4.68
C ASP A 123 -0.43 8.93 -4.53
N ARG A 124 -1.33 9.91 -4.66
CA ARG A 124 -0.99 11.33 -4.65
C ARG A 124 -0.36 11.78 -3.34
N ASN A 125 -0.75 11.21 -2.21
CA ASN A 125 -0.18 11.61 -0.92
C ASN A 125 1.28 11.19 -0.85
N ILE A 126 1.62 9.96 -1.29
CA ILE A 126 3.02 9.53 -1.43
C ILE A 126 3.80 10.45 -2.36
N GLU A 127 3.21 10.87 -3.49
CA GLU A 127 3.91 11.76 -4.42
C GLU A 127 4.12 13.18 -3.88
N VAL A 128 3.15 13.71 -3.13
CA VAL A 128 3.31 14.97 -2.41
C VAL A 128 4.45 14.85 -1.39
N PHE A 129 4.50 13.73 -0.65
CA PHE A 129 5.56 13.49 0.33
C PHE A 129 6.95 13.41 -0.30
N ARG A 130 7.08 12.67 -1.40
CA ARG A 130 8.35 12.49 -2.13
C ARG A 130 8.86 13.77 -2.79
N LYS A 131 8.03 14.82 -2.89
CA LYS A 131 8.37 16.14 -3.46
C LYS A 131 9.07 16.03 -4.81
N ASN A 132 8.68 15.05 -5.65
CA ASN A 132 9.36 14.77 -6.91
C ASN A 132 8.72 15.58 -8.05
N PRO A 133 9.35 16.67 -8.54
CA PRO A 133 8.75 17.56 -9.54
C PRO A 133 8.59 16.93 -10.94
N GLY A 134 9.12 15.72 -11.16
CA GLY A 134 8.97 14.94 -12.39
C GLY A 134 8.13 13.67 -12.23
N SER A 135 7.37 13.54 -11.13
CA SER A 135 6.62 12.33 -10.91
C SER A 135 5.39 12.21 -11.81
N ASP A 136 5.27 11.02 -12.39
CA ASP A 136 4.12 10.60 -13.16
C ASP A 136 3.49 9.42 -12.44
N ILE A 137 2.42 9.70 -11.71
CA ILE A 137 1.63 8.71 -10.96
C ILE A 137 1.01 7.61 -11.85
N THR A 138 1.07 7.78 -13.17
CA THR A 138 0.64 6.79 -14.16
C THR A 138 1.79 5.92 -14.67
N SER A 139 3.02 6.17 -14.22
CA SER A 139 4.21 5.44 -14.64
C SER A 139 4.48 4.19 -13.81
N ALA A 140 4.37 3.04 -14.46
CA ALA A 140 4.73 1.75 -13.88
C ALA A 140 6.19 1.68 -13.41
N SER A 141 7.12 2.30 -14.13
CA SER A 141 8.55 2.30 -13.75
C SER A 141 8.82 3.17 -12.52
N GLN A 142 8.12 4.30 -12.39
CA GLN A 142 8.26 5.14 -11.20
C GLN A 142 7.64 4.48 -9.96
N TYR A 143 6.56 3.71 -10.12
CA TYR A 143 6.06 2.87 -9.03
C TYR A 143 7.13 1.87 -8.58
N MET A 144 7.76 1.14 -9.50
CA MET A 144 8.80 0.16 -9.15
C MET A 144 10.03 0.80 -8.50
N ALA A 145 10.39 2.02 -8.91
CA ALA A 145 11.41 2.81 -8.23
C ALA A 145 11.01 3.14 -6.79
N TYR A 146 9.75 3.51 -6.56
CA TYR A 146 9.21 3.73 -5.21
C TYR A 146 9.19 2.44 -4.37
N VAL A 147 8.82 1.29 -4.94
CA VAL A 147 8.93 0.00 -4.24
C VAL A 147 10.38 -0.24 -3.79
N SER A 148 11.36 -0.02 -4.68
CA SER A 148 12.79 -0.17 -4.35
C SER A 148 13.27 0.79 -3.27
N GLU A 149 12.76 2.03 -3.28
CA GLU A 149 13.03 3.05 -2.27
C GLU A 149 12.51 2.62 -0.87
N VAL A 150 11.28 2.10 -0.80
CA VAL A 150 10.72 1.56 0.45
C VAL A 150 11.56 0.40 1.01
N HIS A 151 12.00 -0.53 0.15
CA HIS A 151 12.90 -1.61 0.57
C HIS A 151 14.27 -1.10 1.05
N SER A 152 14.78 -0.03 0.43
CA SER A 152 16.04 0.59 0.85
C SER A 152 15.93 1.22 2.24
N ILE A 153 14.80 1.87 2.56
CA ILE A 153 14.53 2.46 3.88
C ILE A 153 14.48 1.38 4.97
N GLN A 154 13.91 0.20 4.68
CA GLN A 154 13.90 -0.91 5.64
C GLN A 154 15.30 -1.41 6.00
N ALA A 155 16.27 -1.21 5.10
CA ALA A 155 17.67 -1.57 5.33
C ALA A 155 18.49 -0.46 6.02
N GLU A 156 17.92 0.73 6.24
CA GLU A 156 18.61 1.81 6.94
C GLU A 156 18.80 1.50 8.44
N ALA A 157 19.94 1.95 8.99
CA ALA A 157 20.17 1.88 10.43
C ALA A 157 19.13 2.73 11.18
N GLY A 158 18.56 2.19 12.26
CA GLY A 158 17.50 2.85 13.02
C GLY A 158 16.08 2.47 12.58
N PHE A 159 15.91 1.70 11.48
CA PHE A 159 14.59 1.34 10.99
C PHE A 159 13.83 0.44 11.98
N ALA A 160 14.51 -0.47 12.66
CA ALA A 160 13.88 -1.38 13.63
C ALA A 160 13.28 -0.60 14.80
N GLU A 161 14.00 0.39 15.32
CA GLU A 161 13.57 1.29 16.38
C GLU A 161 12.37 2.14 15.91
N PHE A 162 12.50 2.78 14.73
CA PHE A 162 11.39 3.52 14.11
C PHE A 162 10.13 2.67 13.95
N TYR A 163 10.26 1.44 13.46
CA TYR A 163 9.13 0.55 13.22
C TYR A 163 8.40 0.18 14.52
N ILE A 164 9.14 -0.08 15.60
CA ILE A 164 8.56 -0.36 16.92
C ILE A 164 7.80 0.87 17.41
N GLU A 165 8.45 2.03 17.46
CA GLU A 165 7.84 3.26 17.97
C GLU A 165 6.61 3.69 17.15
N PHE A 166 6.72 3.64 15.82
CA PHE A 166 5.61 3.98 14.92
C PHE A 166 4.44 3.01 15.08
N SER A 167 4.72 1.71 15.22
CA SER A 167 3.67 0.70 15.41
C SER A 167 2.93 0.89 16.73
N ASP A 168 3.62 1.28 17.79
CA ASP A 168 3.02 1.56 19.10
C ASP A 168 2.07 2.76 19.04
N VAL A 169 2.50 3.87 18.46
CA VAL A 169 1.64 5.07 18.33
C VAL A 169 0.49 4.85 17.35
N TYR A 170 0.71 4.07 16.28
CA TYR A 170 -0.35 3.69 15.33
C TYR A 170 -1.40 2.83 16.02
N SER A 171 -1.00 1.84 16.82
CA SER A 171 -1.90 1.01 17.62
C SER A 171 -2.71 1.85 18.61
N ALA A 172 -2.06 2.80 19.29
CA ALA A 172 -2.73 3.74 20.20
C ALA A 172 -3.79 4.58 19.47
N ARG A 173 -3.49 5.07 18.26
CA ARG A 173 -4.45 5.80 17.40
C ARG A 173 -5.66 4.94 17.03
N LEU A 174 -5.45 3.68 16.65
CA LEU A 174 -6.55 2.75 16.32
C LEU A 174 -7.50 2.60 17.52
N ILE A 175 -6.95 2.30 18.70
CA ILE A 175 -7.72 2.11 19.93
C ILE A 175 -8.47 3.39 20.30
N ALA A 176 -7.80 4.54 20.28
CA ALA A 176 -8.42 5.84 20.58
C ALA A 176 -9.55 6.21 19.58
N SER A 177 -9.47 5.71 18.35
CA SER A 177 -10.48 5.89 17.30
C SER A 177 -11.60 4.83 17.34
N GLY A 178 -11.60 3.94 18.33
CA GLY A 178 -12.57 2.85 18.47
C GLY A 178 -12.44 1.78 17.38
N ILE A 179 -11.24 1.61 16.82
CA ILE A 179 -10.91 0.59 15.82
C ILE A 179 -10.08 -0.50 16.54
N PRO A 180 -10.40 -1.79 16.37
CA PRO A 180 -9.56 -2.86 16.90
C PRO A 180 -8.13 -2.72 16.42
N ALA A 181 -7.16 -2.80 17.34
CA ALA A 181 -5.75 -2.75 16.98
C ALA A 181 -5.37 -3.94 16.08
N TYR A 182 -4.45 -3.71 15.14
CA TYR A 182 -3.88 -4.72 14.27
C TYR A 182 -2.41 -4.38 13.97
N SER A 183 -1.63 -5.40 13.64
CA SER A 183 -0.25 -5.19 13.19
C SER A 183 -0.19 -4.72 11.74
N ILE A 184 0.81 -3.92 11.44
CA ILE A 184 1.15 -3.47 10.08
C ILE A 184 2.49 -4.07 9.68
N THR A 185 2.75 -4.19 8.38
CA THR A 185 4.07 -4.64 7.87
C THR A 185 5.07 -3.49 7.91
N HIS A 186 6.37 -3.79 7.76
CA HIS A 186 7.40 -2.77 7.60
C HIS A 186 7.11 -1.80 6.44
N VAL A 187 6.67 -2.34 5.30
CA VAL A 187 6.25 -1.57 4.12
C VAL A 187 5.08 -0.63 4.47
N ARG A 188 4.06 -1.15 5.16
CA ARG A 188 2.89 -0.36 5.53
C ARG A 188 3.24 0.72 6.57
N ALA A 189 4.18 0.48 7.48
CA ALA A 189 4.63 1.48 8.44
C ALA A 189 5.28 2.68 7.74
N ILE A 190 6.17 2.44 6.76
CA ILE A 190 6.78 3.49 5.94
C ILE A 190 5.70 4.31 5.22
N GLU A 191 4.77 3.63 4.56
CA GLU A 191 3.70 4.25 3.80
C GLU A 191 2.73 5.06 4.69
N ALA A 192 2.31 4.51 5.83
CA ALA A 192 1.42 5.19 6.76
C ALA A 192 2.08 6.42 7.38
N ALA A 193 3.37 6.35 7.68
CA ALA A 193 4.15 7.51 8.14
C ALA A 193 4.23 8.61 7.07
N ALA A 194 4.49 8.24 5.81
CA ALA A 194 4.48 9.19 4.70
C ALA A 194 3.10 9.84 4.49
N PHE A 195 2.01 9.08 4.63
CA PHE A 195 0.65 9.63 4.56
C PHE A 195 0.35 10.64 5.65
N GLU A 196 0.73 10.34 6.90
CA GLU A 196 0.53 11.24 8.03
C GLU A 196 1.16 12.62 7.75
N LEU A 197 2.35 12.64 7.17
CA LEU A 197 3.12 13.87 6.90
C LEU A 197 2.63 14.66 5.68
N THR A 198 1.51 14.25 5.10
CA THR A 198 0.86 14.94 3.96
C THR A 198 -0.60 15.28 4.17
N ASN A 199 -1.18 14.86 5.29
CA ASN A 199 -2.55 15.15 5.67
C ASN A 199 -2.70 16.53 6.31
#